data_AF-A0A3M8SZC5-F1
#
_entry.id   AF-A0A3M8SZC5-F1
#
_cell.length_a   1.000
_cell.length_b   1.000
_cell.length_c   1.000
_cell.angle_alpha   90.00
_cell.angle_beta   90.00
_cell.angle_gamma   90.00
#
_symmetry.space_group_name_H-M   'P 1'
#
loop_
_entity.id
_entity.type
_entity.pdbx_description
1 polymer ?
#
loop_
_entity_poly.entity_id
_entity_poly.type
_entity_poly.pdbx_seq_one_letter_code
_entity_poly.pdbx_strand_id
1 'polypeptide(L)'
;MKVVDSLMSYVKAGQGKPSTKERALFAASVVFTYGIWENYVEQLALELAGHVATIIRPENVPEEVKKVLEKKTAWELAISPGWKELWLAYVREKAIGDDSDKFGMNTARAGQVKHLLSLAGVKNAFDGVEDGIAPPHLDSKKRNAIDAVEALVTLRGEIVHTGKVPDELSKGRVIEWRGFIEQLTKKIDASCRTQCQAILS
;
A
#
# COMPACT_ATOMS: atom_id res chain seq x y z
N MET A 1 36.25 13.88 7.28
CA MET A 1 35.26 12.92 7.82
C MET A 1 34.49 13.52 9.02
N LYS A 2 33.86 14.69 8.86
CA LYS A 2 33.08 15.40 9.91
C LYS A 2 31.57 15.47 9.62
N VAL A 3 31.16 15.11 8.40
CA VAL A 3 29.77 15.20 7.94
C VAL A 3 28.92 14.04 8.47
N VAL A 4 29.53 12.88 8.72
CA VAL A 4 28.83 11.68 9.19
C VAL A 4 28.47 11.77 10.68
N ASP A 5 29.32 12.38 11.50
CA ASP A 5 29.03 12.58 12.93
C ASP A 5 27.88 13.56 13.17
N SER A 6 27.65 14.53 12.27
CA SER A 6 26.52 15.46 12.42
C SER A 6 25.17 14.81 12.06
N LEU A 7 25.16 13.88 11.10
CA LEU A 7 23.97 13.10 10.70
C LEU A 7 23.54 12.08 11.77
N MET A 8 24.42 11.68 12.68
CA MET A 8 24.08 10.75 13.78
C MET A 8 23.82 11.47 15.11
N SER A 9 24.11 12.78 15.19
CA SER A 9 23.90 13.59 16.40
C SER A 9 22.45 14.07 16.62
N TYR A 10 21.49 13.63 15.79
CA TYR A 10 20.09 14.10 15.86
C TYR A 10 19.41 13.75 17.19
N VAL A 11 19.47 14.73 18.09
CA VAL A 11 18.56 15.12 19.17
C VAL A 11 17.77 13.95 19.77
N LYS A 12 18.14 13.57 21.00
CA LYS A 12 17.32 12.73 21.87
C LYS A 12 15.93 13.36 22.01
N ALA A 13 14.87 12.55 21.97
CA ALA A 13 13.51 13.03 22.17
C ALA A 13 13.44 13.92 23.43
N GLY A 14 12.97 15.17 23.29
CA GLY A 14 12.83 16.13 24.40
C GLY A 14 13.79 17.33 24.39
N GLN A 15 14.79 17.41 23.50
CA GLN A 15 15.69 18.56 23.39
C GLN A 15 15.18 19.60 22.36
N GLY A 16 14.21 20.44 22.76
CA GLY A 16 13.83 21.65 22.02
C GLY A 16 13.09 21.44 20.68
N LYS A 17 12.75 22.55 19.99
CA LYS A 17 12.11 22.51 18.67
C LYS A 17 13.11 22.03 17.61
N PRO A 18 12.73 21.08 16.72
CA PRO A 18 13.60 20.62 15.65
C PRO A 18 14.02 21.77 14.73
N SER A 19 15.27 21.74 14.27
CA SER A 19 15.78 22.69 13.26
C SER A 19 15.07 22.51 11.91
N THR A 20 15.14 23.53 11.04
CA THR A 20 14.53 23.48 9.70
C THR A 20 15.03 22.28 8.87
N LYS A 21 16.31 21.92 8.99
CA LYS A 21 16.90 20.77 8.28
C LYS A 21 16.34 19.43 8.80
N GLU A 22 16.19 19.29 10.11
CA GLU A 22 15.59 18.10 10.73
C GLU A 22 14.11 17.95 10.34
N ARG A 23 13.36 19.06 10.33
CA ARG A 23 11.97 19.07 9.89
C ARG A 23 11.83 18.59 8.45
N ALA A 24 12.68 19.08 7.54
CA ALA A 24 12.68 18.63 6.15
C ALA A 24 12.98 17.12 6.03
N LEU A 25 13.91 16.61 6.84
CA LEU A 25 14.21 15.18 6.90
C LEU A 25 13.02 14.35 7.42
N PHE A 26 12.28 14.86 8.41
CA PHE A 26 11.08 14.20 8.94
C PHE A 26 9.98 14.11 7.88
N ALA A 27 9.71 15.21 7.18
CA ALA A 27 8.75 15.22 6.07
C ALA A 27 9.15 14.24 4.96
N ALA A 28 10.41 14.29 4.50
CA ALA A 28 10.91 13.35 3.50
C ALA A 28 10.76 11.90 3.96
N SER A 29 11.07 11.59 5.22
CA SER A 29 10.94 10.25 5.78
C SER A 29 9.51 9.73 5.74
N VAL A 30 8.51 10.57 6.05
CA VAL A 30 7.08 10.20 5.96
C VAL A 30 6.68 9.97 4.50
N VAL A 31 7.07 10.86 3.60
CA VAL A 31 6.77 10.74 2.16
C VAL A 31 7.36 9.45 1.60
N PHE A 32 8.61 9.12 1.92
CA PHE A 32 9.24 7.86 1.51
C PHE A 32 8.59 6.64 2.16
N THR A 33 8.24 6.71 3.44
CA THR A 33 7.54 5.61 4.15
C THR A 33 6.21 5.30 3.47
N TYR A 34 5.45 6.32 3.10
CA TYR A 34 4.22 6.15 2.34
C TYR A 34 4.48 5.63 0.91
N GLY A 35 5.51 6.12 0.22
CA GLY A 35 5.87 5.62 -1.11
C GLY A 35 6.28 4.13 -1.10
N ILE A 36 6.95 3.67 -0.04
CA ILE A 36 7.23 2.24 0.16
C ILE A 36 5.95 1.44 0.33
N TRP A 37 4.99 1.94 1.11
CA TRP A 37 3.69 1.31 1.28
C TRP A 37 2.93 1.17 -0.05
N GLU A 38 2.90 2.25 -0.83
CA GLU A 38 2.23 2.28 -2.14
C GLU A 38 2.83 1.25 -3.10
N ASN A 39 4.16 1.31 -3.31
CA ASN A 39 4.86 0.34 -4.15
C ASN A 39 4.70 -1.09 -3.63
N TYR A 40 4.71 -1.32 -2.31
CA TYR A 40 4.52 -2.65 -1.76
C TYR A 40 3.16 -3.25 -2.15
N VAL A 41 2.08 -2.47 -2.04
CA VAL A 41 0.73 -2.94 -2.39
C VAL A 41 0.62 -3.27 -3.88
N GLU A 42 1.24 -2.46 -4.75
CA GLU A 42 1.29 -2.72 -6.19
C GLU A 42 1.99 -4.06 -6.49
N GLN A 43 3.20 -4.24 -5.93
CA GLN A 43 3.97 -5.47 -6.13
C GLN A 43 3.26 -6.69 -5.54
N LEU A 44 2.64 -6.55 -4.36
CA LEU A 44 1.86 -7.62 -3.74
C LEU A 44 0.70 -8.06 -4.64
N ALA A 45 -0.04 -7.11 -5.22
CA ALA A 45 -1.15 -7.44 -6.12
C ALA A 45 -0.68 -8.17 -7.37
N LEU A 46 0.44 -7.73 -7.97
CA LEU A 46 1.06 -8.36 -9.14
C LEU A 46 1.51 -9.79 -8.84
N GLU A 47 2.25 -9.98 -7.75
CA GLU A 47 2.77 -11.28 -7.30
C GLU A 47 1.64 -12.27 -7.00
N LEU A 48 0.63 -11.84 -6.22
CA LEU A 48 -0.52 -12.67 -5.88
C LEU A 48 -1.34 -13.03 -7.11
N ALA A 49 -1.67 -12.05 -7.98
CA ALA A 49 -2.41 -12.33 -9.20
C ALA A 49 -1.64 -13.27 -10.13
N GLY A 50 -0.32 -13.05 -10.28
CA GLY A 50 0.58 -13.92 -11.04
C GLY A 50 0.53 -15.38 -10.59
N HIS A 51 0.62 -15.59 -9.28
CA HIS A 51 0.52 -16.92 -8.69
C HIS A 51 -0.88 -17.53 -8.84
N VAL A 52 -1.92 -16.79 -8.43
CA VAL A 52 -3.30 -17.27 -8.41
C VAL A 52 -3.78 -17.60 -9.81
N ALA A 53 -3.61 -16.69 -10.78
CA ALA A 53 -4.09 -16.89 -12.16
C ALA A 53 -3.46 -18.13 -12.80
N THR A 54 -2.22 -18.48 -12.43
CA THR A 54 -1.54 -19.65 -12.98
C THR A 54 -2.21 -20.96 -12.55
N ILE A 55 -2.67 -21.04 -11.30
CA ILE A 55 -3.08 -22.30 -10.66
C ILE A 55 -4.61 -22.45 -10.62
N ILE A 56 -5.33 -21.34 -10.48
CA ILE A 56 -6.77 -21.35 -10.18
C ILE A 56 -7.61 -21.99 -11.28
N ARG A 57 -8.66 -22.68 -10.85
CA ARG A 57 -9.68 -23.24 -11.75
C ARG A 57 -10.65 -22.15 -12.20
N PRO A 58 -11.18 -22.20 -13.44
CA PRO A 58 -12.10 -21.19 -13.96
C PRO A 58 -13.31 -20.90 -13.05
N GLU A 59 -13.87 -21.93 -12.40
CA GLU A 59 -15.00 -21.81 -11.47
C GLU A 59 -14.69 -20.94 -10.24
N ASN A 60 -13.44 -20.98 -9.78
CA ASN A 60 -12.97 -20.30 -8.57
C ASN A 60 -12.45 -18.88 -8.85
N VAL A 61 -12.46 -18.42 -10.11
CA VAL A 61 -12.00 -17.07 -10.46
C VAL A 61 -12.75 -16.02 -9.61
N PRO A 62 -12.04 -15.07 -8.98
CA PRO A 62 -12.66 -14.05 -8.15
C PRO A 62 -13.71 -13.25 -8.90
N GLU A 63 -14.80 -12.89 -8.21
CA GLU A 63 -15.95 -12.21 -8.82
C GLU A 63 -15.57 -10.87 -9.47
N GLU A 64 -14.70 -10.09 -8.82
CA GLU A 64 -14.21 -8.82 -9.38
C GLU A 64 -13.44 -9.01 -10.69
N VAL A 65 -12.78 -10.15 -10.86
CA VAL A 65 -12.08 -10.50 -12.09
C VAL A 65 -13.07 -10.98 -13.16
N LYS A 66 -14.08 -11.79 -12.78
CA LYS A 66 -15.15 -12.23 -13.69
C LYS A 66 -15.83 -11.05 -14.36
N LYS A 67 -16.24 -10.02 -13.59
CA LYS A 67 -16.86 -8.79 -14.11
C LYS A 67 -16.02 -8.06 -15.18
N VAL A 68 -14.70 -8.18 -15.11
CA VAL A 68 -13.78 -7.58 -16.07
C VAL A 68 -13.65 -8.46 -17.32
N LEU A 69 -13.53 -9.77 -17.12
CA LEU A 69 -13.39 -10.75 -18.20
C LEU A 69 -14.68 -10.91 -19.02
N GLU A 70 -15.85 -10.73 -18.42
CA GLU A 70 -17.16 -10.77 -19.10
C GLU A 70 -17.30 -9.74 -20.23
N LYS A 71 -16.48 -8.68 -20.21
CA LYS A 71 -16.45 -7.66 -21.26
C LYS A 71 -15.63 -8.07 -22.49
N LYS A 72 -15.04 -9.27 -22.47
CA LYS A 72 -14.17 -9.79 -23.52
C LYS A 72 -14.90 -10.81 -24.38
N THR A 73 -14.46 -10.95 -25.62
CA THR A 73 -15.02 -11.92 -26.56
C THR A 73 -14.62 -13.35 -26.19
N ALA A 74 -15.42 -14.33 -26.62
CA ALA A 74 -15.09 -15.74 -26.43
C ALA A 74 -13.72 -16.11 -27.02
N TRP A 75 -13.33 -15.48 -28.14
CA TRP A 75 -12.02 -15.68 -28.77
C TRP A 75 -10.88 -15.17 -27.88
N GLU A 76 -11.01 -13.95 -27.35
CA GLU A 76 -10.01 -13.35 -26.45
C GLU A 76 -9.82 -14.19 -25.17
N LEU A 77 -10.91 -14.75 -24.64
CA LEU A 77 -10.88 -15.54 -23.41
C LEU A 77 -10.31 -16.95 -23.61
N ALA A 78 -10.59 -17.59 -24.75
CA ALA A 78 -10.26 -19.00 -24.98
C ALA A 78 -8.96 -19.22 -25.76
N ILE A 79 -8.58 -18.29 -26.66
CA ILE A 79 -7.53 -18.54 -27.65
C ILE A 79 -6.35 -17.59 -27.48
N SER A 80 -6.56 -16.29 -27.64
CA SER A 80 -5.48 -15.32 -27.49
C SER A 80 -6.06 -13.95 -27.16
N PRO A 81 -5.64 -13.29 -26.06
CA PRO A 81 -4.51 -13.66 -25.17
C PRO A 81 -4.81 -14.83 -24.22
N GLY A 82 -6.08 -15.18 -24.02
CA GLY A 82 -6.51 -16.10 -22.98
C GLY A 82 -6.84 -15.36 -21.68
N TRP A 83 -7.84 -15.85 -20.95
CA TRP A 83 -8.39 -15.18 -19.77
C TRP A 83 -7.37 -14.92 -18.66
N LYS A 84 -6.37 -15.79 -18.49
CA LYS A 84 -5.29 -15.62 -17.50
C LYS A 84 -4.41 -14.42 -17.85
N GLU A 85 -3.98 -14.31 -19.11
CA GLU A 85 -3.17 -13.17 -19.56
C GLU A 85 -3.96 -11.87 -19.48
N LEU A 86 -5.24 -11.89 -19.87
CA LEU A 86 -6.14 -10.74 -19.75
C LEU A 86 -6.31 -10.26 -18.31
N TRP A 87 -6.45 -11.20 -17.36
CA TRP A 87 -6.50 -10.87 -15.94
C TRP A 87 -5.18 -10.24 -15.46
N LEU A 88 -4.03 -10.85 -15.75
CA LEU A 88 -2.73 -10.31 -15.33
C LEU A 88 -2.46 -8.92 -15.93
N ALA A 89 -2.80 -8.73 -17.21
CA ALA A 89 -2.72 -7.43 -17.86
C ALA A 89 -3.61 -6.39 -17.16
N TYR A 90 -4.81 -6.77 -16.75
CA TYR A 90 -5.72 -5.88 -16.04
C TYR A 90 -5.22 -5.50 -14.66
N VAL A 91 -4.72 -6.46 -13.87
CA VAL A 91 -4.13 -6.17 -12.55
C VAL A 91 -2.92 -5.25 -12.70
N ARG A 92 -2.08 -5.49 -13.72
CA ARG A 92 -0.92 -4.64 -14.02
C ARG A 92 -1.33 -3.21 -14.37
N GLU A 93 -2.32 -3.04 -15.23
CA GLU A 93 -2.86 -1.71 -15.56
C GLU A 93 -3.35 -0.99 -14.29
N LYS A 94 -4.03 -1.70 -13.38
CA LYS A 94 -4.54 -1.08 -12.15
C LYS A 94 -3.48 -0.82 -11.08
N ALA A 95 -2.43 -1.64 -11.04
CA ALA A 95 -1.31 -1.45 -10.12
C ALA A 95 -0.42 -0.30 -10.57
N ILE A 96 0.18 -0.41 -11.76
CA ILE A 96 1.26 0.49 -12.21
C ILE A 96 0.86 1.44 -13.35
N GLY A 97 -0.28 1.18 -14.02
CA GLY A 97 -0.70 1.95 -15.19
C GLY A 97 -0.12 1.44 -16.51
N ASP A 98 -0.23 2.27 -17.55
CA ASP A 98 0.40 2.08 -18.85
C ASP A 98 1.01 3.39 -19.40
N ASP A 99 1.77 3.29 -20.49
CA ASP A 99 2.42 4.43 -21.16
C ASP A 99 1.44 5.35 -21.93
N SER A 100 0.14 5.04 -21.91
CA SER A 100 -0.92 5.68 -22.71
C SER A 100 -2.00 6.34 -21.85
N ASP A 101 -1.56 7.14 -20.87
CA ASP A 101 -2.39 7.95 -19.97
C ASP A 101 -3.28 7.17 -18.98
N LYS A 102 -3.14 5.84 -18.89
CA LYS A 102 -3.79 5.10 -17.80
C LYS A 102 -2.90 5.11 -16.58
N PHE A 103 -3.17 6.03 -15.68
CA PHE A 103 -2.52 6.06 -14.38
C PHE A 103 -2.92 4.83 -13.55
N GLY A 104 -1.92 4.17 -12.96
CA GLY A 104 -2.11 3.07 -12.01
C GLY A 104 -2.69 3.54 -10.67
N MET A 105 -2.33 2.86 -9.58
CA MET A 105 -2.79 3.23 -8.25
C MET A 105 -2.11 4.53 -7.78
N ASN A 106 -2.65 5.68 -8.19
CA ASN A 106 -2.13 7.02 -7.87
C ASN A 106 -2.03 7.33 -6.36
N THR A 107 -2.75 6.59 -5.52
CA THR A 107 -2.73 6.73 -4.06
C THR A 107 -3.17 5.39 -3.44
N ALA A 108 -2.38 4.82 -2.55
CA ALA A 108 -2.74 3.63 -1.78
C ALA A 108 -3.65 3.94 -0.57
N ARG A 109 -4.81 4.59 -0.80
CA ARG A 109 -5.89 4.70 0.20
C ARG A 109 -6.46 3.32 0.52
N ALA A 110 -7.08 3.18 1.69
CA ALA A 110 -7.59 1.88 2.13
C ALA A 110 -8.61 1.27 1.14
N GLY A 111 -9.46 2.11 0.54
CA GLY A 111 -10.40 1.68 -0.51
C GLY A 111 -9.70 1.21 -1.80
N GLN A 112 -8.65 1.91 -2.22
CA GLN A 112 -7.88 1.58 -3.43
C GLN A 112 -7.07 0.30 -3.22
N VAL A 113 -6.47 0.13 -2.03
CA VAL A 113 -5.77 -1.09 -1.61
C VAL A 113 -6.72 -2.30 -1.62
N LYS A 114 -7.91 -2.15 -1.02
CA LYS A 114 -8.94 -3.21 -1.02
C LYS A 114 -9.34 -3.60 -2.44
N HIS A 115 -9.61 -2.62 -3.30
CA HIS A 115 -10.00 -2.89 -4.68
C HIS A 115 -8.88 -3.59 -5.45
N LEU A 116 -7.65 -3.08 -5.39
CA LEU A 116 -6.53 -3.67 -6.13
C LEU A 116 -6.25 -5.11 -5.68
N LEU A 117 -6.21 -5.36 -4.38
CA LEU A 117 -5.98 -6.72 -3.85
C LEU A 117 -7.15 -7.67 -4.11
N SER A 118 -8.39 -7.16 -4.22
CA SER A 118 -9.52 -8.01 -4.63
C SER A 118 -9.40 -8.53 -6.05
N LEU A 119 -8.72 -7.80 -6.94
CA LEU A 119 -8.39 -8.28 -8.28
C LEU A 119 -7.36 -9.42 -8.24
N ALA A 120 -6.61 -9.60 -7.15
CA ALA A 120 -5.71 -10.72 -6.95
C ALA A 120 -6.38 -11.92 -6.23
N GLY A 121 -7.67 -11.82 -5.90
CA GLY A 121 -8.42 -12.86 -5.18
C GLY A 121 -8.49 -12.69 -3.67
N VAL A 122 -8.08 -11.54 -3.13
CA VAL A 122 -8.20 -11.23 -1.70
C VAL A 122 -9.59 -10.68 -1.39
N LYS A 123 -10.33 -11.30 -0.47
CA LYS A 123 -11.70 -10.86 -0.12
C LYS A 123 -11.68 -9.60 0.75
N ASN A 124 -10.77 -9.53 1.71
CA ASN A 124 -10.59 -8.36 2.58
C ASN A 124 -9.10 -8.16 2.90
N ALA A 125 -8.51 -7.12 2.32
CA ALA A 125 -7.08 -6.80 2.48
C ALA A 125 -6.64 -6.56 3.93
N PHE A 126 -7.53 -6.06 4.78
CA PHE A 126 -7.23 -5.71 6.17
C PHE A 126 -7.73 -6.78 7.17
N ASP A 127 -8.13 -7.95 6.68
CA ASP A 127 -8.58 -9.03 7.55
C ASP A 127 -7.44 -9.55 8.45
N GLY A 128 -7.71 -9.73 9.73
CA GLY A 128 -6.70 -10.12 10.72
C GLY A 128 -5.65 -9.05 11.05
N VAL A 129 -5.81 -7.82 10.55
CA VAL A 129 -4.94 -6.69 10.95
C VAL A 129 -5.45 -6.11 12.26
N GLU A 130 -4.67 -6.28 13.31
CA GLU A 130 -5.01 -5.81 14.67
C GLU A 130 -4.93 -4.28 14.77
N ASP A 131 -5.91 -3.66 15.45
CA ASP A 131 -5.97 -2.22 15.70
C ASP A 131 -4.73 -1.67 16.44
N GLY A 132 -4.10 -2.50 17.27
CA GLY A 132 -2.94 -2.14 18.08
C GLY A 132 -1.68 -1.74 17.30
N ILE A 133 -1.63 -1.98 15.98
CA ILE A 133 -0.50 -1.54 15.15
C ILE A 133 -0.58 -0.07 14.77
N ALA A 134 -1.76 0.56 14.88
CA ALA A 134 -1.96 1.96 14.50
C ALA A 134 -1.09 2.88 15.38
N PRO A 135 -0.53 3.97 14.82
CA PRO A 135 0.33 4.88 15.59
C PRO A 135 -0.36 5.41 16.85
N PRO A 136 0.31 5.39 18.02
CA PRO A 136 -0.31 5.74 19.30
C PRO A 136 -0.69 7.23 19.38
N HIS A 137 -0.06 8.09 18.58
CA HIS A 137 -0.39 9.51 18.52
C HIS A 137 -1.73 9.81 17.82
N LEU A 138 -2.33 8.85 17.12
CA LEU A 138 -3.65 9.02 16.53
C LEU A 138 -4.74 9.03 17.61
N ASP A 139 -5.83 9.74 17.33
CA ASP A 139 -7.04 9.71 18.14
C ASP A 139 -7.46 8.26 18.36
N SER A 140 -7.74 7.91 19.62
CA SER A 140 -8.30 6.61 20.05
C SER A 140 -9.41 6.07 19.15
N LYS A 141 -10.28 6.95 18.60
CA LYS A 141 -11.39 6.57 17.70
C LYS A 141 -10.93 6.18 16.29
N LYS A 142 -9.71 6.56 15.91
CA LYS A 142 -9.07 6.32 14.61
C LYS A 142 -7.88 5.35 14.70
N ARG A 143 -7.76 4.62 15.81
CA ARG A 143 -6.70 3.61 16.01
C ARG A 143 -7.10 2.28 15.40
N ASN A 144 -7.38 2.27 14.11
CA ASN A 144 -7.46 1.05 13.31
C ASN A 144 -6.61 1.23 12.04
N ALA A 145 -6.28 0.14 11.38
CA ALA A 145 -5.38 0.16 10.23
C ALA A 145 -5.90 1.00 9.06
N ILE A 146 -7.22 0.99 8.83
CA ILE A 146 -7.86 1.73 7.73
C ILE A 146 -7.71 3.23 7.95
N ASP A 147 -8.12 3.72 9.12
CA ASP A 147 -8.04 5.14 9.47
C ASP A 147 -6.59 5.63 9.58
N ALA A 148 -5.67 4.76 10.03
CA ALA A 148 -4.25 5.07 10.07
C ALA A 148 -3.64 5.22 8.67
N VAL A 149 -4.04 4.38 7.69
CA VAL A 149 -3.64 4.56 6.28
C VAL A 149 -4.20 5.87 5.73
N GLU A 150 -5.48 6.18 5.95
CA GLU A 150 -6.07 7.45 5.48
C GLU A 150 -5.36 8.66 6.10
N ALA A 151 -5.04 8.61 7.40
CA ALA A 151 -4.30 9.66 8.08
C ALA A 151 -2.88 9.84 7.51
N LEU A 152 -2.18 8.75 7.17
CA LEU A 152 -0.86 8.81 6.53
C LEU A 152 -0.94 9.41 5.12
N VAL A 153 -1.94 9.02 4.33
CA VAL A 153 -2.21 9.58 3.00
C VAL A 153 -2.43 11.10 3.10
N THR A 154 -3.27 11.54 4.04
CA THR A 154 -3.52 12.97 4.29
C THR A 154 -2.24 13.69 4.69
N LEU A 155 -1.46 13.14 5.62
CA LEU A 155 -0.19 13.73 6.06
C LEU A 155 0.81 13.87 4.90
N ARG A 156 0.96 12.82 4.08
CA ARG A 156 1.81 12.86 2.87
C ARG A 156 1.31 13.91 1.89
N GLY A 157 -0.01 13.98 1.66
CA GLY A 157 -0.63 14.97 0.77
C GLY A 157 -0.37 16.40 1.22
N GLU A 158 -0.50 16.67 2.52
CA GLU A 158 -0.18 17.98 3.11
C GLU A 158 1.28 18.35 2.87
N ILE A 159 2.21 17.45 3.15
CA ILE A 159 3.64 17.68 2.95
C ILE A 159 3.96 17.99 1.48
N VAL A 160 3.46 17.17 0.55
CA VAL A 160 3.77 17.28 -0.88
C VAL A 160 3.15 18.54 -1.50
N HIS A 161 1.90 18.87 -1.15
CA HIS A 161 1.22 20.03 -1.74
C HIS A 161 1.68 21.37 -1.16
N THR A 162 1.99 21.41 0.14
CA THR A 162 2.38 22.67 0.80
C THR A 162 3.89 22.92 0.75
N GLY A 163 4.69 21.86 0.56
CA GLY A 163 6.14 21.90 0.75
C GLY A 163 6.57 22.22 2.18
N LYS A 164 5.63 22.20 3.14
CA LYS A 164 5.86 22.51 4.55
C LYS A 164 5.78 21.25 5.38
N VAL A 165 6.47 21.30 6.51
CA VAL A 165 6.50 20.23 7.49
C VAL A 165 5.47 20.56 8.57
N PRO A 166 4.46 19.71 8.84
CA PRO A 166 3.50 19.96 9.92
C PRO A 166 4.20 20.17 11.27
N ASP A 167 3.70 21.09 12.09
CA ASP A 167 4.35 21.48 13.35
C ASP A 167 4.36 20.33 14.37
N GLU A 168 3.38 19.45 14.31
CA GLU A 168 3.26 18.31 15.20
C GLU A 168 4.14 17.13 14.76
N LEU A 169 4.76 17.19 13.58
CA LEU A 169 5.63 16.12 13.07
C LEU A 169 6.99 16.16 13.78
N SER A 170 7.23 15.17 14.62
CA SER A 170 8.47 14.97 15.38
C SER A 170 9.14 13.65 15.01
N LYS A 171 10.41 13.49 15.38
CA LYS A 171 11.16 12.23 15.21
C LYS A 171 10.40 11.01 15.75
N GLY A 172 9.77 11.15 16.91
CA GLY A 172 8.96 10.09 17.51
C GLY A 172 7.79 9.67 16.61
N ARG A 173 7.04 10.64 16.10
CA ARG A 173 5.92 10.36 15.18
C ARG A 173 6.37 9.75 13.86
N VAL A 174 7.52 10.17 13.32
CA VAL A 174 8.09 9.55 12.11
C VAL A 174 8.43 8.07 12.36
N ILE A 175 9.03 7.75 13.50
CA ILE A 175 9.35 6.38 13.89
C ILE A 175 8.06 5.55 14.04
N GLU A 176 7.02 6.13 14.64
CA GLU A 176 5.72 5.47 14.79
C GLU A 176 5.07 5.19 13.42
N TRP A 177 5.11 6.13 12.47
CA TRP A 177 4.61 5.91 11.10
C TRP A 177 5.37 4.81 10.36
N ARG A 178 6.70 4.80 10.48
CA ARG A 178 7.53 3.73 9.93
C ARG A 178 7.18 2.37 10.53
N GLY A 179 7.08 2.30 11.86
CA GLY A 179 6.74 1.06 12.58
C GLY A 179 5.34 0.56 12.24
N PHE A 180 4.38 1.46 12.03
CA PHE A 180 3.05 1.12 11.55
C PHE A 180 3.10 0.48 10.16
N ILE A 181 3.74 1.12 9.17
CA ILE A 181 3.84 0.57 7.82
C ILE A 181 4.56 -0.78 7.81
N GLU A 182 5.65 -0.92 8.56
CA GLU A 182 6.38 -2.20 8.65
C GLU A 182 5.49 -3.33 9.17
N GLN A 183 4.68 -3.08 10.21
CA GLN A 183 3.76 -4.08 10.76
C GLN A 183 2.57 -4.34 9.82
N LEU A 184 2.03 -3.27 9.21
CA LEU A 184 0.92 -3.35 8.28
C LEU A 184 1.29 -4.23 7.09
N THR A 185 2.46 -3.99 6.48
CA THR A 185 3.02 -4.79 5.39
C THR A 185 3.09 -6.27 5.78
N LYS A 186 3.66 -6.61 6.95
CA LYS A 186 3.77 -8.01 7.39
C LYS A 186 2.41 -8.69 7.59
N LYS A 187 1.44 -7.98 8.16
CA LYS A 187 0.11 -8.53 8.47
C LYS A 187 -0.73 -8.70 7.19
N ILE A 188 -0.69 -7.70 6.31
CA ILE A 188 -1.39 -7.75 5.02
C ILE A 188 -0.81 -8.84 4.13
N ASP A 189 0.52 -8.98 4.06
CA ASP A 189 1.19 -10.07 3.34
C ASP A 189 0.64 -11.44 3.76
N ALA A 190 0.65 -11.72 5.06
CA ALA A 190 0.23 -13.00 5.61
C ALA A 190 -1.26 -13.27 5.36
N SER A 191 -2.11 -12.26 5.59
CA SER A 191 -3.55 -12.36 5.39
C SER A 191 -3.90 -12.60 3.92
N CYS A 192 -3.32 -11.81 3.01
CA CYS A 192 -3.57 -11.94 1.58
C CYS A 192 -3.10 -13.29 1.04
N ARG A 193 -1.90 -13.74 1.44
CA ARG A 193 -1.40 -15.07 1.07
C ARG A 193 -2.35 -16.17 1.51
N THR A 194 -2.84 -16.11 2.74
CA THR A 194 -3.77 -17.11 3.29
C THR A 194 -5.09 -17.14 2.50
N GLN A 195 -5.65 -15.98 2.21
CA GLN A 195 -6.88 -15.86 1.43
C GLN A 195 -6.70 -16.38 -0.01
N CYS A 196 -5.59 -16.03 -0.67
CA CYS A 196 -5.26 -16.52 -1.99
C CYS A 196 -5.01 -18.04 -2.01
N GLN A 197 -4.43 -18.62 -0.96
CA GLN A 197 -4.30 -20.09 -0.87
C GLN A 197 -5.66 -20.78 -0.75
N ALA A 198 -6.59 -20.19 0.01
CA ALA A 198 -7.93 -20.76 0.23
C ALA A 198 -8.80 -20.82 -1.03
N ILE A 199 -8.55 -19.96 -2.03
CA ILE A 199 -9.28 -20.01 -3.32
C ILE A 199 -8.66 -21.01 -4.32
N LEU A 200 -7.43 -21.46 -4.06
CA LEU A 200 -6.71 -22.44 -4.88
C LEU A 200 -6.98 -23.89 -4.45
N SER A 201 -7.35 -24.09 -3.19
CA SER A 201 -7.80 -25.39 -2.65
C SER A 201 -9.20 -25.75 -3.13
#